data_AF-A0A8B8FAU6-F1
#
_entry.id   AF-A0A8B8FAU6-F1
#
_cell.length_a   1.000
_cell.length_b   1.000
_cell.length_c   1.000
_cell.angle_alpha   90.00
_cell.angle_beta   90.00
_cell.angle_gamma   90.00
#
_symmetry.space_group_name_H-M   'P 1'
#
loop_
_entity.id
_entity.type
_entity.pdbx_description
1 polymer ?
#
loop_
_entity_poly.entity_id
_entity_poly.type
_entity_poly.pdbx_seq_one_letter_code
_entity_poly.pdbx_strand_id
1 'polypeptide(L)'
;MYIDVILALNCIQISNEFTPEARLKAKTLKNSILEYSTILTAFIYIRIFNIVGPLSKYLQTKGMDLLKCQEMVSAAIKNLKYIQRDMDGVKLMAKTFIDTMSEKLELVETEDIDIDIVIETELPVIRSRKRKILSGEKNNDEPITDPEIRYTVEVHNLILDNTIGSMEKKFSKNQILYTDFACLSPANFDDIEKKNLPSNALIELTNKIKQFDETITKDSLQNELLSFSSNWNELKKSVPESYEVDTYDEIQDEEGIENKNTYKSHCKSCMNCSICCYLVLQKYNLYSNAYSQLTVAYKYLLTLPCTQVACERSFSILKYLKNRLCSTLNESKLEAFMIMSIEKDTLFNINNDEVIDRLKTKSNLLLRELSY
;
A
#
# COMPACT_ATOMS: atom_id res chain seq x y z
N MET A 1 21.91 -17.17 3.95
CA MET A 1 20.76 -17.25 3.03
C MET A 1 21.14 -17.13 1.56
N TYR A 2 21.85 -16.07 1.11
CA TYR A 2 22.22 -15.94 -0.32
C TYR A 2 23.02 -17.14 -0.85
N ILE A 3 24.08 -17.53 -0.13
CA ILE A 3 24.92 -18.69 -0.46
C ILE A 3 24.11 -19.99 -0.41
N ASP A 4 23.32 -20.19 0.66
CA ASP A 4 22.49 -21.39 0.81
C ASP A 4 21.51 -21.57 -0.36
N VAL A 5 20.94 -20.47 -0.88
CA VAL A 5 20.06 -20.49 -2.06
C VAL A 5 20.85 -20.88 -3.31
N ILE A 6 22.05 -20.34 -3.51
CA ILE A 6 22.91 -20.68 -4.64
C ILE A 6 23.31 -22.17 -4.60
N LEU A 7 23.72 -22.66 -3.42
CA LEU A 7 24.08 -24.06 -3.21
C LEU A 7 22.89 -24.98 -3.46
N ALA A 8 21.71 -24.65 -2.91
CA ALA A 8 20.49 -25.41 -3.14
C ALA A 8 20.12 -25.48 -4.63
N LEU A 9 20.21 -24.36 -5.36
CA LEU A 9 19.96 -24.32 -6.80
C LEU A 9 20.99 -25.15 -7.58
N ASN A 10 22.24 -25.16 -7.14
CA ASN A 10 23.28 -25.97 -7.75
C ASN A 10 23.07 -27.48 -7.50
N CYS A 11 22.68 -27.87 -6.28
CA CYS A 11 22.28 -29.23 -5.95
C CYS A 11 21.10 -29.70 -6.81
N ILE A 12 20.07 -28.86 -6.99
CA ILE A 12 18.93 -29.16 -7.86
C ILE A 12 19.37 -29.29 -9.32
N GLN A 13 20.29 -28.46 -9.79
CA GLN A 13 20.80 -28.51 -11.15
C GLN A 13 21.56 -29.83 -11.45
N ILE A 14 22.39 -30.30 -10.50
CA ILE A 14 23.26 -31.46 -10.67
C ILE A 14 22.53 -32.77 -10.39
N SER A 15 21.60 -32.78 -9.42
CA SER A 15 20.90 -34.01 -9.03
C SER A 15 20.05 -34.58 -10.17
N ASN A 16 20.13 -35.89 -10.36
CA ASN A 16 19.31 -36.64 -11.31
C ASN A 16 17.92 -37.01 -10.76
N GLU A 17 17.65 -36.70 -9.49
CA GLU A 17 16.37 -36.98 -8.83
C GLU A 17 15.25 -36.02 -9.26
N PHE A 18 15.63 -34.84 -9.80
CA PHE A 18 14.68 -33.81 -10.21
C PHE A 18 14.33 -33.88 -11.71
N THR A 19 13.13 -33.40 -12.05
CA THR A 19 12.66 -33.36 -13.44
C THR A 19 13.55 -32.45 -14.30
N PRO A 20 13.72 -32.75 -15.61
CA PRO A 20 14.52 -31.91 -16.51
C PRO A 20 14.09 -30.43 -16.52
N GLU A 21 12.78 -30.17 -16.38
CA GLU A 21 12.24 -28.82 -16.30
C GLU A 21 12.67 -28.10 -15.00
N ALA A 22 12.62 -28.79 -13.85
CA ALA A 22 13.07 -28.23 -12.58
C ALA A 22 14.57 -27.88 -12.60
N ARG A 23 15.39 -28.75 -13.20
CA ARG A 23 16.84 -28.50 -13.35
C ARG A 23 17.12 -27.30 -14.24
N LEU A 24 16.39 -27.16 -15.34
CA LEU A 24 16.52 -26.01 -16.24
C LEU A 24 16.09 -24.71 -15.55
N LYS A 25 14.98 -24.72 -14.80
CA LYS A 25 14.54 -23.57 -13.99
C LYS A 25 15.58 -23.19 -12.93
N ALA A 26 16.13 -24.18 -12.21
CA ALA A 26 17.15 -23.94 -11.21
C ALA A 26 18.41 -23.31 -11.81
N LYS A 27 18.87 -23.80 -12.97
CA LYS A 27 19.99 -23.22 -13.71
C LYS A 27 19.72 -21.77 -14.12
N THR A 28 18.55 -21.49 -14.70
CA THR A 28 18.18 -20.13 -15.12
C THR A 28 18.11 -19.17 -13.93
N LEU A 29 17.52 -19.60 -12.82
CA LEU A 29 17.40 -18.79 -11.60
C LEU A 29 18.78 -18.54 -10.98
N LYS A 30 19.63 -19.56 -10.92
CA LYS A 30 21.01 -19.44 -10.42
C LYS A 30 21.77 -18.39 -11.23
N ASN A 31 21.75 -18.48 -12.55
CA ASN A 31 22.41 -17.52 -13.42
C ASN A 31 21.87 -16.10 -13.20
N SER A 32 20.54 -15.94 -13.15
CA SER A 32 19.93 -14.63 -12.92
C SER A 32 20.31 -14.00 -11.56
N ILE A 33 20.50 -14.81 -10.52
CA ILE A 33 20.91 -14.34 -9.18
C ILE A 33 22.40 -13.93 -9.13
N LEU A 34 23.23 -14.56 -9.97
CA LEU A 34 24.66 -14.28 -10.08
C LEU A 34 24.96 -13.07 -10.99
N GLU A 35 23.99 -12.66 -11.83
CA GLU A 35 24.13 -11.50 -12.72
C GLU A 35 24.36 -10.21 -11.94
N TYR A 36 25.36 -9.43 -12.37
CA TYR A 36 25.71 -8.16 -11.69
C TYR A 36 24.56 -7.16 -11.73
N SER A 37 23.77 -7.16 -12.82
CA SER A 37 22.60 -6.29 -12.98
C SER A 37 21.51 -6.58 -11.93
N THR A 38 21.30 -7.85 -11.58
CA THR A 38 20.36 -8.27 -10.55
C THR A 38 20.84 -7.81 -9.17
N ILE A 39 22.13 -7.98 -8.88
CA ILE A 39 22.75 -7.55 -7.62
C ILE A 39 22.61 -6.03 -7.46
N LEU A 40 22.97 -5.25 -8.49
CA LEU A 40 22.81 -3.79 -8.47
C LEU A 40 21.34 -3.38 -8.26
N THR A 41 20.40 -4.04 -8.95
CA THR A 41 18.96 -3.76 -8.79
C THR A 41 18.50 -4.05 -7.37
N ALA A 42 18.93 -5.18 -6.80
CA ALA A 42 18.59 -5.55 -5.43
C ALA A 42 19.11 -4.50 -4.42
N PHE A 43 20.33 -4.01 -4.59
CA PHE A 43 20.87 -2.96 -3.72
C PHE A 43 20.16 -1.62 -3.86
N ILE A 44 19.67 -1.27 -5.06
CA ILE A 44 18.80 -0.11 -5.24
C ILE A 44 17.54 -0.26 -4.38
N TYR A 45 16.88 -1.42 -4.44
CA TYR A 45 15.68 -1.69 -3.64
C TYR A 45 15.97 -1.74 -2.14
N ILE A 46 17.09 -2.30 -1.70
CA ILE A 46 17.49 -2.30 -0.29
C ILE A 46 17.61 -0.85 0.23
N ARG A 47 18.24 0.04 -0.52
CA ARG A 47 18.32 1.47 -0.14
C ARG A 47 16.95 2.13 -0.03
N ILE A 48 16.07 1.87 -1.00
CA ILE A 48 14.70 2.38 -0.99
C ILE A 48 13.93 1.85 0.22
N PHE A 49 14.00 0.54 0.47
CA PHE A 49 13.28 -0.11 1.57
C PHE A 49 13.82 0.28 2.94
N ASN A 50 15.10 0.60 3.08
CA ASN A 50 15.63 1.16 4.33
C ASN A 50 15.01 2.52 4.68
N ILE A 51 14.65 3.32 3.66
CA ILE A 51 13.99 4.62 3.87
C ILE A 51 12.47 4.45 4.05
N VAL A 52 11.83 3.65 3.19
CA VAL A 52 10.37 3.51 3.15
C VAL A 52 9.84 2.51 4.19
N GLY A 53 10.67 1.54 4.61
CA GLY A 53 10.29 0.48 5.55
C GLY A 53 9.78 0.98 6.90
N PRO A 54 10.49 1.90 7.60
CA PRO A 54 10.01 2.49 8.85
C PRO A 54 8.67 3.23 8.68
N LEU A 55 8.51 3.96 7.57
CA LEU A 55 7.26 4.65 7.24
C LEU A 55 6.12 3.64 7.02
N SER A 56 6.35 2.59 6.23
CA SER A 56 5.35 1.54 5.98
C SER A 56 4.91 0.85 7.26
N LYS A 57 5.85 0.52 8.16
CA LYS A 57 5.52 -0.04 9.48
C LYS A 57 4.69 0.93 10.33
N TYR A 58 5.04 2.22 10.31
CA TYR A 58 4.30 3.25 11.05
C TYR A 58 2.86 3.40 10.52
N LEU A 59 2.67 3.40 9.20
CA LEU A 59 1.36 3.45 8.54
C LEU A 59 0.44 2.27 8.88
N GLN A 60 1.02 1.15 9.33
CA GLN A 60 0.29 -0.05 9.75
C GLN A 60 -0.01 -0.09 11.27
N THR A 61 0.47 0.89 12.05
CA THR A 61 0.21 0.91 13.50
C THR A 61 -1.22 1.30 13.84
N LYS A 62 -1.74 0.74 14.94
CA LYS A 62 -3.04 1.12 15.51
C LYS A 62 -2.89 2.47 16.24
N GLY A 63 -3.73 3.45 15.92
CA GLY A 63 -3.68 4.78 16.55
C GLY A 63 -2.62 5.71 15.97
N MET A 64 -2.35 5.62 14.66
CA MET A 64 -1.41 6.48 13.95
C MET A 64 -1.76 7.97 14.09
N ASP A 65 -0.77 8.79 14.43
CA ASP A 65 -0.86 10.25 14.34
C ASP A 65 -0.60 10.71 12.89
N LEU A 66 -1.58 11.42 12.32
CA LEU A 66 -1.56 11.96 10.96
C LEU A 66 -0.51 13.05 10.74
N LEU A 67 -0.22 13.88 11.75
CA LEU A 67 0.84 14.89 11.64
C LEU A 67 2.20 14.22 11.59
N LYS A 68 2.43 13.29 12.51
CA LYS A 68 3.68 12.54 12.55
C LYS A 68 3.89 11.72 11.28
N CYS A 69 2.82 11.14 10.74
CA CYS A 69 2.82 10.47 9.46
C CYS A 69 3.31 11.40 8.35
N GLN A 70 2.76 12.61 8.25
CA GLN A 70 3.13 13.58 7.22
C GLN A 70 4.60 14.03 7.32
N GLU A 71 5.10 14.20 8.54
CA GLU A 71 6.52 14.47 8.78
C GLU A 71 7.39 13.32 8.27
N MET A 72 7.04 12.08 8.60
CA MET A 72 7.78 10.89 8.17
C MET A 72 7.76 10.72 6.65
N VAL A 73 6.63 10.99 6.00
CA VAL A 73 6.53 10.99 4.53
C VAL A 73 7.45 12.04 3.92
N SER A 74 7.41 13.27 4.45
CA SER A 74 8.24 14.37 3.96
C SER A 74 9.74 14.09 4.16
N ALA A 75 10.11 13.51 5.30
CA ALA A 75 11.47 13.05 5.58
C ALA A 75 11.90 11.92 4.64
N ALA A 76 11.04 10.93 4.39
CA ALA A 76 11.31 9.83 3.47
C ALA A 76 11.52 10.33 2.03
N ILE A 77 10.67 11.24 1.54
CA ILE A 77 10.83 11.85 0.21
C ILE A 77 12.14 12.63 0.12
N LYS A 78 12.49 13.41 1.15
CA LYS A 78 13.76 14.14 1.21
C LYS A 78 14.96 13.20 1.16
N ASN A 79 14.92 12.10 1.92
CA ASN A 79 15.99 11.09 1.94
C ASN A 79 16.09 10.35 0.60
N LEU A 80 14.96 10.04 -0.05
CA LEU A 80 14.95 9.44 -1.39
C LEU A 80 15.56 10.39 -2.44
N LYS A 81 15.22 11.69 -2.38
CA LYS A 81 15.83 12.72 -3.24
C LYS A 81 17.34 12.85 -3.04
N TYR A 82 17.82 12.69 -1.80
CA TYR A 82 19.25 12.70 -1.51
C TYR A 82 20.01 11.56 -2.18
N ILE A 83 19.41 10.35 -2.24
CA ILE A 83 20.04 9.18 -2.86
C ILE A 83 19.70 9.01 -4.36
N GLN A 84 18.89 9.90 -4.94
CA GLN A 84 18.25 9.77 -6.26
C GLN A 84 19.23 9.56 -7.43
N ARG A 85 20.46 10.08 -7.29
CA ARG A 85 21.52 10.02 -8.30
C ARG A 85 22.81 9.39 -7.76
N ASP A 86 22.74 8.74 -6.60
CA ASP A 86 23.91 8.14 -5.94
C ASP A 86 24.12 6.70 -6.39
N MET A 87 24.56 6.54 -7.65
CA MET A 87 24.91 5.24 -8.20
C MET A 87 26.23 4.72 -7.61
N ASP A 88 27.17 5.60 -7.30
CA ASP A 88 28.47 5.21 -6.72
C ASP A 88 28.30 4.53 -5.36
N GLY A 89 27.39 5.03 -4.51
CA GLY A 89 27.03 4.37 -3.26
C GLY A 89 26.41 2.98 -3.47
N VAL A 90 25.62 2.78 -4.54
CA VAL A 90 25.09 1.45 -4.89
C VAL A 90 26.22 0.52 -5.30
N LYS A 91 27.12 0.97 -6.16
CA LYS A 91 28.28 0.18 -6.62
C LYS A 91 29.18 -0.22 -5.46
N LEU A 92 29.45 0.68 -4.52
CA LEU A 92 30.29 0.38 -3.36
C LEU A 92 29.68 -0.71 -2.48
N MET A 93 28.36 -0.65 -2.22
CA MET A 93 27.66 -1.68 -1.45
C MET A 93 27.62 -3.01 -2.19
N ALA A 94 27.35 -2.99 -3.50
CA ALA A 94 27.35 -4.19 -4.34
C ALA A 94 28.74 -4.83 -4.36
N LYS A 95 29.82 -4.04 -4.51
CA LYS A 95 31.19 -4.53 -4.48
C LYS A 95 31.54 -5.16 -3.13
N THR A 96 31.27 -4.46 -2.03
CA THR A 96 31.51 -4.99 -0.67
C THR A 96 30.78 -6.32 -0.46
N PHE A 97 29.55 -6.43 -0.96
CA PHE A 97 28.77 -7.66 -0.91
C PHE A 97 29.39 -8.77 -1.76
N ILE A 98 29.78 -8.49 -3.00
CA ILE A 98 30.42 -9.46 -3.88
C ILE A 98 31.71 -9.96 -3.25
N ASP A 99 32.57 -9.07 -2.78
CA ASP A 99 33.84 -9.42 -2.11
C ASP A 99 33.58 -10.35 -0.90
N THR A 100 32.60 -10.00 -0.06
CA THR A 100 32.22 -10.81 1.12
C THR A 100 31.62 -12.17 0.74
N MET A 101 30.86 -12.25 -0.37
CA MET A 101 30.20 -13.48 -0.79
C MET A 101 31.17 -14.40 -1.54
N SER A 102 32.07 -13.87 -2.35
CA SER A 102 33.13 -14.62 -3.00
C SER A 102 34.05 -15.28 -1.98
N GLU A 103 34.50 -14.53 -0.95
CA GLU A 103 35.30 -15.09 0.15
C GLU A 103 34.59 -16.27 0.85
N LYS A 104 33.27 -16.15 1.07
CA LYS A 104 32.49 -17.21 1.70
C LYS A 104 32.22 -18.40 0.78
N LEU A 105 32.15 -18.21 -0.53
CA LEU A 105 32.00 -19.29 -1.50
C LEU A 105 33.30 -20.11 -1.60
N GLU A 106 34.46 -19.43 -1.64
CA GLU A 106 35.77 -20.07 -1.61
C GLU A 106 35.97 -20.96 -0.36
N LEU A 107 35.48 -20.53 0.80
CA LEU A 107 35.52 -21.35 2.02
C LEU A 107 34.65 -22.62 1.91
N VAL A 108 33.48 -22.52 1.28
CA VAL A 108 32.56 -23.67 1.10
C VAL A 108 33.05 -24.65 0.04
N GLU A 109 33.75 -24.16 -0.99
CA GLU A 109 34.40 -24.99 -2.01
C GLU A 109 35.44 -25.95 -1.40
N THR A 110 36.11 -25.55 -0.31
CA THR A 110 37.10 -26.41 0.36
C THR A 110 36.49 -27.57 1.16
N GLU A 111 35.19 -27.52 1.46
CA GLU A 111 34.56 -28.46 2.41
C GLU A 111 33.68 -29.54 1.76
N ASP A 112 33.05 -29.38 0.58
CA ASP A 112 32.15 -30.45 0.09
C ASP A 112 31.83 -30.65 -1.42
N ILE A 113 32.03 -29.74 -2.38
CA ILE A 113 31.85 -30.04 -3.83
C ILE A 113 32.69 -29.06 -4.67
N ASP A 114 33.36 -29.56 -5.71
CA ASP A 114 34.05 -28.76 -6.76
C ASP A 114 32.99 -27.97 -7.55
N ILE A 115 32.72 -26.72 -7.15
CA ILE A 115 31.66 -25.87 -7.69
C ILE A 115 32.29 -24.58 -8.23
N ASP A 116 32.52 -24.50 -9.54
CA ASP A 116 32.86 -23.23 -10.21
C ASP A 116 31.63 -22.30 -10.23
N ILE A 117 31.41 -21.53 -9.15
CA ILE A 117 30.41 -20.45 -9.13
C ILE A 117 31.12 -19.10 -9.03
N VAL A 118 31.12 -18.38 -10.13
CA VAL A 118 31.66 -17.02 -10.21
C VAL A 118 30.49 -16.03 -10.25
N ILE A 119 30.50 -15.08 -9.31
CA ILE A 119 29.58 -13.94 -9.31
C ILE A 119 30.06 -12.94 -10.36
N GLU A 120 29.16 -12.43 -11.21
CA GLU A 120 29.53 -11.41 -12.19
C GLU A 120 29.88 -10.09 -11.50
N THR A 121 30.99 -9.48 -11.91
CA THR A 121 31.49 -8.20 -11.37
C THR A 121 31.29 -7.02 -12.32
N GLU A 122 30.89 -7.28 -13.56
CA GLU A 122 30.80 -6.28 -14.62
C GLU A 122 29.49 -6.41 -15.41
N LEU A 123 29.02 -5.27 -15.95
CA LEU A 123 27.84 -5.24 -16.81
C LEU A 123 28.19 -5.72 -18.23
N PRO A 124 27.28 -6.44 -18.92
CA PRO A 124 27.54 -6.92 -20.27
C PRO A 124 27.71 -5.77 -21.26
N VAL A 125 28.82 -5.77 -22.01
CA VAL A 125 29.10 -4.79 -23.06
C VAL A 125 28.21 -5.05 -24.27
N ILE A 126 27.32 -4.12 -24.59
CA ILE A 126 26.47 -4.23 -25.77
C ILE A 126 27.14 -3.57 -26.97
N ARG A 127 27.35 -4.37 -28.01
CA ARG A 127 27.85 -3.89 -29.29
C ARG A 127 26.76 -3.06 -29.98
N SER A 128 26.97 -1.77 -30.11
CA SER A 128 26.09 -0.91 -30.90
C SER A 128 26.28 -1.18 -32.39
N ARG A 129 25.19 -1.48 -33.10
CA ARG A 129 25.22 -1.66 -34.56
C ARG A 129 25.22 -0.28 -35.22
N LYS A 130 26.39 0.17 -35.67
CA LYS A 130 26.47 1.39 -36.50
C LYS A 130 25.88 1.10 -37.89
N ARG A 131 24.85 1.86 -38.27
CA ARG A 131 24.37 1.89 -39.67
C ARG A 131 25.31 2.78 -40.49
N LYS A 132 25.57 2.42 -41.75
CA LYS A 132 26.32 3.30 -42.67
C LYS A 132 25.49 4.56 -42.91
N ILE A 133 26.14 5.72 -42.86
CA ILE A 133 25.54 7.05 -43.05
C ILE A 133 26.04 7.64 -44.37
N LEU A 134 25.16 8.31 -45.12
CA LEU A 134 25.53 9.11 -46.29
C LEU A 134 25.87 10.54 -45.87
N SER A 135 26.77 11.20 -46.60
CA SER A 135 27.17 12.58 -46.29
C SER A 135 25.96 13.52 -46.26
N GLY A 136 25.74 14.19 -45.13
CA GLY A 136 24.64 15.15 -44.93
C GLY A 136 23.43 14.62 -44.14
N GLU A 137 23.36 13.32 -43.82
CA GLU A 137 22.31 12.78 -42.95
C GLU A 137 22.65 13.01 -41.47
N LYS A 138 21.71 13.59 -40.70
CA LYS A 138 21.75 13.61 -39.23
C LYS A 138 20.94 12.43 -38.70
N ASN A 139 21.51 11.66 -37.79
CA ASN A 139 20.76 10.62 -37.08
C ASN A 139 20.05 11.22 -35.86
N ASN A 140 18.84 10.74 -35.56
CA ASN A 140 18.20 11.00 -34.27
C ASN A 140 18.65 9.92 -33.29
N ASP A 141 19.09 10.36 -32.11
CA ASP A 141 19.48 9.60 -30.92
C ASP A 141 20.59 8.53 -31.10
N GLU A 142 21.83 8.91 -30.77
CA GLU A 142 22.90 7.93 -30.55
C GLU A 142 22.64 7.15 -29.25
N PRO A 143 22.60 5.81 -29.28
CA PRO A 143 22.39 5.02 -28.08
C PRO A 143 23.58 5.16 -27.12
N ILE A 144 23.29 5.27 -25.82
CA ILE A 144 24.33 5.26 -24.78
C ILE A 144 25.10 3.95 -24.90
N THR A 145 26.40 4.07 -25.20
CA THR A 145 27.28 2.93 -25.49
C THR A 145 27.95 2.37 -24.25
N ASP A 146 28.13 3.20 -23.22
CA ASP A 146 28.68 2.77 -21.94
C ASP A 146 27.61 2.01 -21.11
N PRO A 147 27.84 0.72 -20.79
CA PRO A 147 26.90 -0.08 -20.01
C PRO A 147 26.57 0.54 -18.65
N GLU A 148 27.55 1.20 -18.01
CA GLU A 148 27.36 1.79 -16.68
C GLU A 148 26.48 3.03 -16.71
N ILE A 149 26.78 4.00 -17.58
CA ILE A 149 25.92 5.18 -17.76
C ILE A 149 24.52 4.75 -18.17
N ARG A 150 24.40 3.77 -19.07
CA ARG A 150 23.09 3.29 -19.52
C ARG A 150 22.29 2.66 -18.39
N TYR A 151 22.89 1.78 -17.60
CA TYR A 151 22.22 1.21 -16.43
C TYR A 151 21.83 2.28 -15.41
N THR A 152 22.69 3.27 -15.21
CA THR A 152 22.42 4.40 -14.32
C THR A 152 21.18 5.19 -14.77
N VAL A 153 21.07 5.48 -16.07
CA VAL A 153 19.96 6.27 -16.61
C VAL A 153 18.68 5.45 -16.75
N GLU A 154 18.75 4.26 -17.35
CA GLU A 154 17.58 3.46 -17.70
C GLU A 154 17.00 2.68 -16.52
N VAL A 155 17.84 2.30 -15.54
CA VAL A 155 17.42 1.46 -14.40
C VAL A 155 17.45 2.26 -13.11
N HIS A 156 18.63 2.71 -12.66
CA HIS A 156 18.77 3.34 -11.34
C HIS A 156 17.93 4.61 -11.20
N ASN A 157 18.13 5.57 -12.12
CA ASN A 157 17.40 6.83 -12.12
C ASN A 157 15.90 6.62 -12.33
N LEU A 158 15.52 5.74 -13.26
CA LEU A 158 14.12 5.46 -13.55
C LEU A 158 13.39 4.87 -12.32
N ILE A 159 14.00 3.93 -11.61
CA ILE A 159 13.41 3.32 -10.41
C ILE A 159 13.21 4.37 -9.32
N LEU A 160 14.23 5.18 -9.04
CA LEU A 160 14.16 6.20 -7.99
C LEU A 160 13.18 7.32 -8.35
N ASP A 161 13.18 7.78 -9.61
CA ASP A 161 12.28 8.82 -10.10
C ASP A 161 10.82 8.36 -10.04
N ASN A 162 10.54 7.12 -10.48
CA ASN A 162 9.20 6.53 -10.38
C ASN A 162 8.76 6.35 -8.93
N THR A 163 9.68 5.96 -8.05
CA THR A 163 9.39 5.78 -6.61
C THR A 163 9.06 7.12 -5.96
N ILE A 164 9.88 8.15 -6.19
CA ILE A 164 9.66 9.50 -5.67
C ILE A 164 8.37 10.08 -6.24
N GLY A 165 8.15 10.00 -7.55
CA GLY A 165 6.95 10.50 -8.20
C GLY A 165 5.68 9.80 -7.71
N SER A 166 5.73 8.49 -7.48
CA SER A 166 4.62 7.73 -6.88
C SER A 166 4.32 8.18 -5.45
N MET A 167 5.36 8.38 -4.63
CA MET A 167 5.21 8.87 -3.26
C MET A 167 4.62 10.29 -3.22
N GLU A 168 5.16 11.21 -4.02
CA GLU A 168 4.65 12.58 -4.10
C GLU A 168 3.21 12.64 -4.62
N LYS A 169 2.89 11.86 -5.65
CA LYS A 169 1.51 11.78 -6.18
C LYS A 169 0.52 11.28 -5.13
N LYS A 170 0.92 10.31 -4.30
CA LYS A 170 0.07 9.73 -3.25
C LYS A 170 -0.12 10.66 -2.05
N PHE A 171 0.93 11.32 -1.59
CA PHE A 171 0.88 12.04 -0.30
C PHE A 171 0.89 13.57 -0.41
N SER A 172 1.50 14.17 -1.43
CA SER A 172 1.66 15.63 -1.50
C SER A 172 0.34 16.36 -1.77
N LYS A 173 -0.58 15.74 -2.52
CA LYS A 173 -1.86 16.36 -2.87
C LYS A 173 -2.77 16.61 -1.66
N ASN A 174 -2.72 15.72 -0.67
CA ASN A 174 -3.65 15.73 0.46
C ASN A 174 -3.01 16.19 1.77
N GLN A 175 -1.80 16.76 1.71
CA GLN A 175 -1.06 17.22 2.90
C GLN A 175 -1.90 18.16 3.78
N ILE A 176 -2.55 19.15 3.17
CA ILE A 176 -3.36 20.15 3.88
C ILE A 176 -4.60 19.48 4.51
N LEU A 177 -5.17 18.49 3.83
CA LEU A 177 -6.31 17.74 4.36
C LEU A 177 -5.91 16.89 5.58
N TYR A 178 -4.72 16.29 5.58
CA TYR A 178 -4.22 15.56 6.75
C TYR A 178 -3.95 16.49 7.95
N THR A 179 -3.48 17.72 7.71
CA THR A 179 -3.35 18.71 8.77
C THR A 179 -4.71 19.14 9.33
N ASP A 180 -5.73 19.28 8.47
CA ASP A 180 -7.10 19.56 8.92
C ASP A 180 -7.68 18.39 9.74
N PHE A 181 -7.44 17.15 9.33
CA PHE A 181 -7.86 15.96 10.08
C PHE A 181 -7.14 15.80 11.42
N ALA A 182 -5.90 16.25 11.52
CA ALA A 182 -5.20 16.25 12.79
C ALA A 182 -5.88 17.16 13.82
N CYS A 183 -6.49 18.28 13.40
CA CYS A 183 -7.27 19.13 14.30
C CYS A 183 -8.50 18.43 14.89
N LEU A 184 -9.00 17.37 14.23
CA LEU A 184 -10.10 16.53 14.70
C LEU A 184 -9.63 15.37 15.61
N SER A 185 -8.34 15.30 15.93
CA SER A 185 -7.84 14.31 16.89
C SER A 185 -7.94 14.83 18.32
N PRO A 186 -8.53 14.07 19.26
CA PRO A 186 -8.62 14.47 20.67
C PRO A 186 -7.26 14.75 21.33
N ALA A 187 -6.20 14.12 20.84
CA ALA A 187 -4.84 14.35 21.32
C ALA A 187 -4.40 15.82 21.17
N ASN A 188 -4.98 16.54 20.21
CA ASN A 188 -4.62 17.92 19.90
C ASN A 188 -5.55 18.94 20.56
N PHE A 189 -6.59 18.52 21.27
CA PHE A 189 -7.58 19.45 21.86
C PHE A 189 -6.98 20.34 22.95
N ASP A 190 -6.10 19.80 23.79
CA ASP A 190 -5.40 20.57 24.83
C ASP A 190 -4.50 21.66 24.22
N ASP A 191 -3.92 21.40 23.04
CA ASP A 191 -3.11 22.36 22.29
C ASP A 191 -3.98 23.42 21.61
N ILE A 192 -5.15 23.02 21.08
CA ILE A 192 -6.12 23.92 20.45
C ILE A 192 -6.67 24.92 21.46
N GLU A 193 -7.00 24.47 22.68
CA GLU A 193 -7.49 25.33 23.76
C GLU A 193 -6.45 26.39 24.17
N LYS A 194 -5.16 26.02 24.18
CA LYS A 194 -4.06 26.90 24.62
C LYS A 194 -3.56 27.85 23.54
N LYS A 195 -3.52 27.42 22.28
CA LYS A 195 -2.88 28.17 21.17
C LYS A 195 -3.87 28.78 20.18
N ASN A 196 -5.16 28.47 20.31
CA ASN A 196 -6.21 28.72 19.31
C ASN A 196 -5.91 28.06 17.94
N LEU A 197 -6.96 27.81 17.16
CA LEU A 197 -6.79 27.29 15.80
C LEU A 197 -6.14 28.33 14.89
N PRO A 198 -5.17 27.93 14.05
CA PRO A 198 -4.62 28.84 13.05
C PRO A 198 -5.71 29.21 12.04
N SER A 199 -5.66 30.45 11.55
CA SER A 199 -6.68 30.99 10.63
C SER A 199 -6.83 30.16 9.35
N ASN A 200 -5.82 29.39 8.94
CA ASN A 200 -5.88 28.54 7.76
C ASN A 200 -6.40 27.12 8.00
N ALA A 201 -6.74 26.75 9.24
CA ALA A 201 -7.23 25.41 9.56
C ALA A 201 -8.63 25.13 8.99
N LEU A 202 -8.88 23.87 8.64
CA LEU A 202 -10.16 23.31 8.18
C LEU A 202 -10.67 23.84 6.84
N ILE A 203 -9.86 24.60 6.08
CA ILE A 203 -10.28 25.17 4.80
C ILE A 203 -10.52 24.07 3.76
N GLU A 204 -9.57 23.16 3.59
CA GLU A 204 -9.69 22.09 2.60
C GLU A 204 -10.76 21.10 3.00
N LEU A 205 -10.85 20.79 4.29
CA LEU A 205 -11.94 19.97 4.83
C LEU A 205 -13.31 20.58 4.54
N THR A 206 -13.50 21.88 4.80
CA THR A 206 -14.74 22.61 4.50
C THR A 206 -15.06 22.54 3.02
N ASN A 207 -14.07 22.74 2.14
CA ASN A 207 -14.28 22.66 0.68
C ASN A 207 -14.71 21.25 0.21
N LYS A 208 -14.19 20.20 0.83
CA LYS A 208 -14.62 18.81 0.55
C LYS A 208 -16.03 18.54 1.04
N ILE A 209 -16.36 19.00 2.24
CA ILE A 209 -17.68 18.77 2.84
C ILE A 209 -18.77 19.58 2.13
N LYS A 210 -18.45 20.76 1.59
CA LYS A 210 -19.38 21.58 0.79
C LYS A 210 -20.06 20.83 -0.37
N GLN A 211 -19.45 19.75 -0.87
CA GLN A 211 -20.08 18.90 -1.89
C GLN A 211 -21.28 18.11 -1.37
N PHE A 212 -21.35 17.89 -0.06
CA PHE A 212 -22.38 17.12 0.62
C PHE A 212 -23.36 18.01 1.41
N ASP A 213 -22.89 19.18 1.86
CA ASP A 213 -23.71 20.15 2.59
C ASP A 213 -23.28 21.58 2.22
N GLU A 214 -24.12 22.26 1.44
CA GLU A 214 -23.86 23.63 0.97
C GLU A 214 -23.89 24.68 2.09
N THR A 215 -24.47 24.35 3.25
CA THR A 215 -24.63 25.30 4.37
C THR A 215 -23.38 25.46 5.23
N ILE A 216 -22.36 24.62 5.01
CA ILE A 216 -21.14 24.60 5.80
C ILE A 216 -20.22 25.78 5.48
N THR A 217 -19.90 26.54 6.53
CA THR A 217 -18.92 27.62 6.50
C THR A 217 -17.71 27.27 7.36
N LYS A 218 -16.56 27.80 6.98
CA LYS A 218 -15.31 27.61 7.72
C LYS A 218 -15.43 28.11 9.16
N ASP A 219 -16.01 29.29 9.34
CA ASP A 219 -16.10 29.95 10.65
C ASP A 219 -17.04 29.18 11.58
N SER A 220 -18.15 28.66 11.07
CA SER A 220 -19.05 27.82 11.86
C SER A 220 -18.40 26.50 12.29
N LEU A 221 -17.66 25.84 11.39
CA LEU A 221 -16.95 24.60 11.73
C LEU A 221 -15.82 24.84 12.74
N GLN A 222 -15.06 25.94 12.61
CA GLN A 222 -14.01 26.31 13.57
C GLN A 222 -14.60 26.62 14.95
N ASN A 223 -15.72 27.36 15.01
CA ASN A 223 -16.39 27.69 16.26
C ASN A 223 -16.98 26.44 16.95
N GLU A 224 -17.59 25.53 16.18
CA GLU A 224 -18.07 24.25 16.70
C GLU A 224 -16.91 23.41 17.25
N LEU A 225 -15.78 23.33 16.54
CA LEU A 225 -14.60 22.61 16.99
C LEU A 225 -14.01 23.20 18.26
N LEU A 226 -13.89 24.53 18.36
CA LEU A 226 -13.40 25.22 19.56
C LEU A 226 -14.30 24.96 20.78
N SER A 227 -15.61 25.08 20.60
CA SER A 227 -16.60 24.77 21.65
C SER A 227 -16.49 23.30 22.07
N PHE A 228 -16.36 22.39 21.11
CA PHE A 228 -16.25 20.96 21.36
C PHE A 228 -14.94 20.59 22.07
N SER A 229 -13.80 21.17 21.66
CA SER A 229 -12.50 20.89 22.28
C SER A 229 -12.46 21.34 23.74
N SER A 230 -12.97 22.53 24.05
CA SER A 230 -13.01 23.05 25.42
C SER A 230 -13.92 22.21 26.33
N ASN A 231 -15.01 21.68 25.78
CA ASN A 231 -15.97 20.90 26.55
C ASN A 231 -15.66 19.38 26.53
N TRP A 232 -14.64 18.93 25.78
CA TRP A 232 -14.35 17.50 25.57
C TRP A 232 -14.15 16.75 26.89
N ASN A 233 -13.51 17.37 27.88
CA ASN A 233 -13.24 16.77 29.18
C ASN A 233 -14.51 16.38 29.96
N GLU A 234 -15.63 17.07 29.72
CA GLU A 234 -16.93 16.72 30.26
C GLU A 234 -17.71 15.80 29.32
N LEU A 235 -17.69 16.09 28.02
CA LEU A 235 -18.41 15.34 26.99
C LEU A 235 -17.95 13.88 26.90
N LYS A 236 -16.65 13.60 27.10
CA LYS A 236 -16.10 12.22 27.09
C LYS A 236 -16.72 11.31 28.16
N LYS A 237 -17.27 11.88 29.24
CA LYS A 237 -17.95 11.11 30.30
C LYS A 237 -19.30 10.54 29.85
N SER A 238 -19.88 11.09 28.78
CA SER A 238 -21.19 10.70 28.24
C SER A 238 -21.14 9.57 27.20
N VAL A 239 -19.93 9.14 26.83
CA VAL A 239 -19.65 8.08 25.85
C VAL A 239 -20.22 6.75 26.36
N PRO A 240 -21.04 6.03 25.58
CA PRO A 240 -21.49 4.68 25.94
C PRO A 240 -20.29 3.73 26.16
N GLU A 241 -20.36 2.85 27.16
CA GLU A 241 -19.30 1.85 27.47
C GLU A 241 -19.00 0.88 26.32
N SER A 242 -19.86 0.83 25.30
CA SER A 242 -19.69 0.00 24.11
C SER A 242 -20.40 0.59 22.91
N TYR A 243 -19.81 0.44 21.73
CA TYR A 243 -20.44 0.65 20.43
C TYR A 243 -20.09 -0.53 19.52
N GLU A 244 -21.01 -0.88 18.62
CA GLU A 244 -20.80 -1.95 17.66
C GLU A 244 -19.95 -1.42 16.51
N VAL A 245 -18.88 -2.13 16.18
CA VAL A 245 -18.07 -1.88 14.97
C VAL A 245 -18.01 -3.19 14.23
N ASP A 246 -18.49 -3.19 13.00
CA ASP A 246 -18.27 -4.31 12.09
C ASP A 246 -16.78 -4.33 11.73
N THR A 247 -16.07 -5.30 12.30
CA THR A 247 -14.68 -5.57 11.96
C THR A 247 -14.61 -6.87 11.18
N TYR A 248 -14.04 -6.80 9.99
CA TYR A 248 -13.64 -7.97 9.21
C TYR A 248 -12.29 -8.44 9.74
N ASP A 249 -12.29 -9.35 10.71
CA ASP A 249 -11.08 -10.07 11.10
C ASP A 249 -11.09 -11.47 10.47
N GLU A 250 -9.94 -11.83 9.90
CA GLU A 250 -9.66 -13.10 9.22
C GLU A 250 -9.62 -14.25 10.24
N ILE A 251 -10.52 -15.22 10.12
CA ILE A 251 -10.34 -16.53 10.75
C ILE A 251 -9.78 -17.47 9.68
N GLN A 252 -8.61 -18.05 9.97
CA GLN A 252 -8.09 -19.21 9.26
C GLN A 252 -8.92 -20.43 9.66
N ASP A 253 -9.84 -20.85 8.80
CA ASP A 253 -10.35 -22.22 8.83
C ASP A 253 -10.24 -22.80 7.41
N GLU A 254 -9.60 -23.98 7.33
CA GLU A 254 -9.34 -24.73 6.08
C GLU A 254 -10.61 -25.24 5.38
N GLU A 255 -11.79 -24.92 5.90
CA GLU A 255 -13.07 -25.37 5.37
C GLU A 255 -14.05 -24.21 5.17
N GLY A 256 -13.73 -23.29 4.25
CA GLY A 256 -14.73 -22.63 3.38
C GLY A 256 -15.95 -21.91 3.99
N ILE A 257 -15.97 -21.61 5.29
CA ILE A 257 -17.06 -20.88 5.95
C ILE A 257 -16.46 -19.79 6.84
N GLU A 258 -16.40 -18.56 6.32
CA GLU A 258 -16.21 -17.36 7.14
C GLU A 258 -17.45 -17.18 8.03
N ASN A 259 -17.35 -17.60 9.29
CA ASN A 259 -18.29 -17.16 10.32
C ASN A 259 -18.04 -15.67 10.59
N LYS A 260 -19.06 -14.84 10.32
CA LYS A 260 -19.11 -13.45 10.81
C LYS A 260 -19.21 -13.49 12.33
N ASN A 261 -18.08 -13.39 13.01
CA ASN A 261 -18.14 -12.97 14.41
C ASN A 261 -18.23 -11.44 14.42
N THR A 262 -19.45 -10.93 14.61
CA THR A 262 -19.68 -9.57 15.10
C THR A 262 -19.03 -9.45 16.47
N TYR A 263 -17.73 -9.13 16.49
CA TYR A 263 -17.09 -8.76 17.74
C TYR A 263 -17.50 -7.34 18.07
N LYS A 264 -18.23 -7.18 19.19
CA LYS A 264 -18.35 -5.89 19.87
C LYS A 264 -16.94 -5.41 20.18
N SER A 265 -16.38 -4.52 19.37
CA SER A 265 -15.10 -3.89 19.69
C SER A 265 -15.35 -2.97 20.89
N HIS A 266 -15.04 -3.46 22.09
CA HIS A 266 -15.11 -2.66 23.29
C HIS A 266 -13.93 -1.68 23.24
N CYS A 267 -14.13 -0.38 22.94
CA CYS A 267 -13.21 0.65 23.45
C CYS A 267 -13.45 0.76 24.96
N LYS A 268 -12.98 -0.24 25.71
CA LYS A 268 -13.10 -0.26 27.18
C LYS A 268 -12.20 0.77 27.86
N SER A 269 -11.32 1.49 27.14
CA SER A 269 -10.35 2.40 27.77
C SER A 269 -9.90 3.63 26.98
N CYS A 270 -10.24 3.80 25.70
CA CYS A 270 -9.49 4.73 24.86
C CYS A 270 -9.86 6.21 25.07
N MET A 271 -11.14 6.55 25.29
CA MET A 271 -11.72 7.89 25.61
C MET A 271 -11.19 9.13 24.83
N ASN A 272 -10.28 8.97 23.86
CA ASN A 272 -9.56 10.01 23.13
C ASN A 272 -9.37 9.62 21.66
N CYS A 273 -10.32 8.88 21.10
CA CYS A 273 -10.29 8.42 19.72
C CYS A 273 -11.28 9.21 18.82
N SER A 274 -10.99 9.35 17.53
CA SER A 274 -11.92 10.05 16.59
C SER A 274 -13.29 9.38 16.50
N ILE A 275 -13.38 8.06 16.72
CA ILE A 275 -14.65 7.33 16.79
C ILE A 275 -15.44 7.72 18.05
N CYS A 276 -14.74 7.90 19.17
CA CYS A 276 -15.30 8.32 20.45
C CYS A 276 -15.93 9.71 20.31
N CYS A 277 -15.26 10.63 19.61
CA CYS A 277 -15.81 11.94 19.29
C CYS A 277 -17.06 11.85 18.43
N TYR A 278 -17.05 11.01 17.40
CA TYR A 278 -18.23 10.82 16.55
C TYR A 278 -19.44 10.30 17.33
N LEU A 279 -19.25 9.37 18.28
CA LEU A 279 -20.35 8.83 19.10
C LEU A 279 -20.94 9.88 20.05
N VAL A 280 -20.09 10.71 20.65
CA VAL A 280 -20.53 11.88 21.43
C VAL A 280 -21.35 12.80 20.53
N LEU A 281 -20.81 13.17 19.37
CA LEU A 281 -21.48 14.05 18.44
C LEU A 281 -22.82 13.50 17.98
N GLN A 282 -22.91 12.21 17.64
CA GLN A 282 -24.17 11.57 17.26
C GLN A 282 -25.20 11.62 18.39
N LYS A 283 -24.78 11.36 19.64
CA LYS A 283 -25.67 11.45 20.81
C LYS A 283 -26.16 12.87 21.02
N TYR A 284 -25.28 13.88 21.00
CA TYR A 284 -25.69 15.26 21.23
C TYR A 284 -26.51 15.81 20.07
N ASN A 285 -26.21 15.46 18.82
CA ASN A 285 -26.97 15.90 17.64
C ASN A 285 -28.40 15.30 17.63
N LEU A 286 -28.64 14.18 18.31
CA LEU A 286 -30.00 13.66 18.55
C LEU A 286 -30.82 14.53 19.52
N TYR A 287 -30.16 15.28 20.43
CA TYR A 287 -30.83 16.11 21.44
C TYR A 287 -30.76 17.62 21.15
N SER A 288 -29.74 18.07 20.42
CA SER A 288 -29.47 19.46 20.08
C SER A 288 -28.62 19.53 18.82
N ASN A 289 -29.07 20.26 17.79
CA ASN A 289 -28.33 20.50 16.54
C ASN A 289 -27.07 21.40 16.72
N ALA A 290 -26.46 21.41 17.90
CA ALA A 290 -25.36 22.31 18.27
C ALA A 290 -24.03 22.01 17.55
N TYR A 291 -23.83 20.77 17.08
CA TYR A 291 -22.59 20.32 16.44
C TYR A 291 -22.85 19.58 15.11
N SER A 292 -23.80 20.08 14.32
CA SER A 292 -24.24 19.40 13.09
C SER A 292 -23.11 19.36 12.04
N GLN A 293 -22.33 20.42 11.91
CA GLN A 293 -21.26 20.51 10.90
C GLN A 293 -20.06 19.66 11.29
N LEU A 294 -19.71 19.68 12.58
CA LEU A 294 -18.66 18.84 13.12
C LEU A 294 -19.02 17.35 12.98
N THR A 295 -20.29 16.98 13.15
CA THR A 295 -20.77 15.61 12.92
C THR A 295 -20.52 15.15 11.48
N VAL A 296 -20.80 16.00 10.49
CA VAL A 296 -20.53 15.69 9.07
C VAL A 296 -19.03 15.56 8.82
N ALA A 297 -18.20 16.42 9.43
CA ALA A 297 -16.75 16.36 9.31
C ALA A 297 -16.17 15.05 9.86
N TYR A 298 -16.62 14.59 11.03
CA TYR A 298 -16.21 13.30 11.58
C TYR A 298 -16.74 12.12 10.75
N LYS A 299 -17.96 12.22 10.21
CA LYS A 299 -18.48 11.20 9.29
C LYS A 299 -17.61 11.08 8.05
N TYR A 300 -17.23 12.20 7.45
CA TYR A 300 -16.31 12.23 6.31
C TYR A 300 -14.96 11.60 6.66
N LEU A 301 -14.34 11.99 7.79
CA LEU A 301 -13.09 11.42 8.26
C LEU A 301 -13.16 9.89 8.43
N LEU A 302 -14.21 9.38 9.09
CA LEU A 302 -14.36 7.94 9.37
C LEU A 302 -14.66 7.10 8.12
N THR A 303 -15.20 7.72 7.06
CA THR A 303 -15.45 7.03 5.78
C THR A 303 -14.22 6.92 4.88
N LEU A 304 -13.15 7.68 5.15
CA LEU A 304 -11.96 7.67 4.30
C LEU A 304 -11.03 6.50 4.65
N PRO A 305 -10.58 5.73 3.65
CA PRO A 305 -9.52 4.74 3.85
C PRO A 305 -8.16 5.46 3.96
N CYS A 306 -7.88 6.06 5.12
CA CYS A 306 -6.62 6.75 5.38
C CYS A 306 -5.44 5.80 5.65
N THR A 307 -5.70 4.50 5.85
CA THR A 307 -4.66 3.50 6.19
C THR A 307 -4.54 2.42 5.12
N GLN A 308 -3.30 1.93 4.93
CA GLN A 308 -2.98 0.83 4.02
C GLN A 308 -3.70 -0.48 4.39
N VAL A 309 -4.09 -0.64 5.67
CA VAL A 309 -4.73 -1.84 6.23
C VAL A 309 -6.06 -2.16 5.53
N ALA A 310 -6.84 -1.14 5.14
CA ALA A 310 -8.07 -1.37 4.39
C ALA A 310 -7.80 -1.99 3.01
N CYS A 311 -6.76 -1.52 2.31
CA CYS A 311 -6.35 -2.07 1.02
C CYS A 311 -5.79 -3.50 1.17
N GLU A 312 -4.98 -3.77 2.20
CA GLU A 312 -4.42 -5.10 2.46
C GLU A 312 -5.51 -6.14 2.73
N ARG A 313 -6.57 -5.77 3.48
CA ARG A 313 -7.75 -6.61 3.67
C ARG A 313 -8.46 -6.95 2.34
N SER A 314 -8.67 -5.95 1.48
CA SER A 314 -9.26 -6.18 0.15
C SER A 314 -8.40 -7.09 -0.72
N PHE A 315 -7.07 -6.99 -0.64
CA PHE A 315 -6.16 -7.88 -1.36
C PHE A 315 -6.15 -9.31 -0.80
N SER A 316 -6.35 -9.47 0.51
CA SER A 316 -6.52 -10.78 1.15
C SER A 316 -7.79 -11.47 0.66
N ILE A 317 -8.93 -10.75 0.64
CA ILE A 317 -10.19 -11.24 0.04
C ILE A 317 -9.99 -11.61 -1.43
N LEU A 318 -9.29 -10.76 -2.18
CA LEU A 318 -8.97 -11.03 -3.59
C LEU A 318 -8.13 -12.29 -3.77
N LYS A 319 -7.22 -12.60 -2.83
CA LYS A 319 -6.44 -13.85 -2.84
C LYS A 319 -7.34 -15.07 -2.69
N TYR A 320 -8.36 -15.03 -1.83
CA TYR A 320 -9.34 -16.10 -1.69
C TYR A 320 -10.24 -16.24 -2.93
N LEU A 321 -10.66 -15.12 -3.52
CA LEU A 321 -11.43 -15.12 -4.77
C LEU A 321 -10.61 -15.66 -5.95
N LYS A 322 -9.31 -15.34 -6.00
CA LYS A 322 -8.34 -15.89 -6.95
C LYS A 322 -7.74 -17.21 -6.44
N ASN A 323 -8.58 -18.21 -6.17
CA ASN A 323 -8.11 -19.58 -6.04
C ASN A 323 -7.58 -20.13 -7.39
N ARG A 324 -6.79 -21.21 -7.34
CA ARG A 324 -6.17 -21.86 -8.52
C ARG A 324 -7.17 -22.20 -9.66
N LEU A 325 -8.44 -22.41 -9.33
CA LEU A 325 -9.53 -22.70 -10.28
C LEU A 325 -10.19 -21.43 -10.87
N CYS A 326 -10.00 -20.27 -10.24
CA CYS A 326 -10.61 -18.98 -10.58
C CYS A 326 -9.62 -17.99 -11.21
N SER A 327 -8.34 -18.36 -11.34
CA SER A 327 -7.27 -17.50 -11.89
C SER A 327 -7.41 -17.17 -13.39
N THR A 328 -8.41 -17.75 -14.08
CA THR A 328 -8.76 -17.48 -15.48
C THR A 328 -9.99 -16.57 -15.65
N LEU A 329 -10.54 -16.02 -14.55
CA LEU A 329 -11.67 -15.10 -14.62
C LEU A 329 -11.29 -13.75 -15.28
N ASN A 330 -12.16 -13.28 -16.17
CA ASN A 330 -12.05 -11.92 -16.73
C ASN A 330 -12.22 -10.85 -15.63
N GLU A 331 -11.59 -9.70 -15.84
CA GLU A 331 -11.57 -8.57 -14.90
C GLU A 331 -12.96 -8.17 -14.39
N SER A 332 -13.95 -8.04 -15.30
CA SER A 332 -15.31 -7.66 -14.94
C SER A 332 -16.03 -8.67 -14.02
N LYS A 333 -15.71 -9.96 -14.14
CA LYS A 333 -16.27 -10.98 -13.26
C LYS A 333 -15.60 -10.94 -11.89
N LEU A 334 -14.29 -10.70 -11.85
CA LEU A 334 -13.54 -10.58 -10.60
C LEU A 334 -14.05 -9.39 -9.77
N GLU A 335 -14.27 -8.24 -10.42
CA GLU A 335 -14.84 -7.06 -9.77
C GLU A 335 -16.23 -7.34 -9.19
N ALA A 336 -17.11 -8.01 -9.96
CA ALA A 336 -18.42 -8.40 -9.48
C ALA A 336 -18.34 -9.35 -8.26
N PHE A 337 -17.44 -10.34 -8.28
CA PHE A 337 -17.23 -11.24 -7.14
C PHE A 337 -16.67 -10.52 -5.91
N MET A 338 -15.79 -9.53 -6.09
CA MET A 338 -15.34 -8.69 -4.99
C MET A 338 -16.50 -7.93 -4.35
N ILE A 339 -17.35 -7.29 -5.16
CA ILE A 339 -18.52 -6.55 -4.66
C ILE A 339 -19.47 -7.50 -3.92
N MET A 340 -19.75 -8.68 -4.48
CA MET A 340 -20.59 -9.70 -3.82
C MET A 340 -20.01 -10.18 -2.49
N SER A 341 -18.67 -10.21 -2.36
CA SER A 341 -18.00 -10.62 -1.13
C SER A 341 -18.04 -9.53 -0.06
N ILE A 342 -17.86 -8.27 -0.46
CA ILE A 342 -17.95 -7.10 0.42
C ILE A 342 -19.41 -6.92 0.90
N GLU A 343 -20.37 -6.96 -0.02
CA GLU A 343 -21.79 -6.72 0.21
C GLU A 343 -22.57 -8.02 0.45
N LYS A 344 -21.96 -8.99 1.14
CA LYS A 344 -22.55 -10.33 1.33
C LYS A 344 -23.89 -10.28 2.07
N ASP A 345 -24.07 -9.36 3.01
CA ASP A 345 -25.35 -9.17 3.73
C ASP A 345 -26.45 -8.67 2.80
N THR A 346 -26.13 -7.64 2.01
CA THR A 346 -27.03 -7.12 0.98
C THR A 346 -27.39 -8.23 -0.01
N LEU A 347 -26.42 -9.07 -0.40
CA LEU A 347 -26.64 -10.21 -1.29
C LEU A 347 -27.58 -11.26 -0.68
N PHE A 348 -27.43 -11.61 0.60
CA PHE A 348 -28.34 -12.55 1.27
C PHE A 348 -29.75 -12.00 1.43
N ASN A 349 -29.91 -10.68 1.48
CA ASN A 349 -31.21 -10.02 1.53
C ASN A 349 -31.88 -9.89 0.15
N ILE A 350 -31.18 -10.15 -0.95
CA ILE A 350 -31.76 -10.15 -2.29
C ILE A 350 -32.59 -11.42 -2.48
N ASN A 351 -33.84 -11.25 -2.89
CA ASN A 351 -34.71 -12.39 -3.20
C ASN A 351 -34.23 -13.10 -4.48
N ASN A 352 -33.92 -14.39 -4.36
CA ASN A 352 -33.49 -15.22 -5.49
C ASN A 352 -34.53 -15.26 -6.62
N ASP A 353 -35.82 -15.19 -6.29
CA ASP A 353 -36.90 -15.23 -7.28
C ASP A 353 -36.88 -13.98 -8.17
N GLU A 354 -36.60 -12.80 -7.60
CA GLU A 354 -36.46 -11.56 -8.37
C GLU A 354 -35.24 -11.60 -9.31
N VAL A 355 -34.15 -12.24 -8.88
CA VAL A 355 -32.95 -12.43 -9.70
C VAL A 355 -33.27 -13.36 -10.88
N ILE A 356 -33.98 -14.46 -10.61
CA ILE A 356 -34.42 -15.41 -11.64
C ILE A 356 -35.34 -14.72 -12.65
N ASP A 357 -36.28 -13.90 -12.19
CA ASP A 357 -37.20 -13.17 -13.07
C ASP A 357 -36.48 -12.13 -13.95
N ARG A 358 -35.49 -11.42 -13.40
CA ARG A 358 -34.60 -10.58 -14.20
C ARG A 358 -33.78 -11.37 -15.21
N LEU A 359 -33.37 -12.59 -14.91
CA LEU A 359 -32.60 -13.43 -15.84
C LEU A 359 -33.48 -13.98 -16.97
N LYS A 360 -34.75 -14.33 -16.68
CA LYS A 360 -35.75 -14.73 -17.68
C LYS A 360 -35.87 -13.69 -18.80
N THR A 361 -35.90 -12.40 -18.43
CA THR A 361 -36.10 -11.31 -19.41
C THR A 361 -34.89 -11.04 -20.32
N LYS A 362 -33.71 -11.61 -20.05
CA LYS A 362 -32.50 -11.36 -20.85
C LYS A 362 -32.37 -12.22 -22.12
N SER A 363 -33.05 -13.37 -22.20
CA SER A 363 -32.97 -14.25 -23.37
C SER A 363 -34.20 -15.14 -23.48
N ASN A 364 -34.69 -15.35 -24.71
CA ASN A 364 -35.81 -16.25 -25.00
C ASN A 364 -35.53 -17.70 -24.57
N LEU A 365 -34.26 -18.12 -24.55
CA LEU A 365 -33.87 -19.45 -24.08
C LEU A 365 -33.97 -19.55 -22.54
N LEU A 366 -33.52 -18.52 -21.83
CA LEU A 366 -33.61 -18.46 -20.36
C LEU A 366 -35.05 -18.31 -19.90
N LEU A 367 -35.86 -17.55 -20.64
CA LEU A 367 -37.30 -17.43 -20.40
C LEU A 367 -37.96 -18.82 -20.37
N ARG A 368 -37.61 -19.70 -21.33
CA ARG A 368 -38.21 -21.04 -21.47
C ARG A 368 -37.73 -22.05 -20.42
N GLU A 369 -36.46 -21.99 -20.02
CA GLU A 369 -35.86 -22.97 -19.08
C GLU A 369 -36.05 -22.58 -17.61
N LEU A 370 -36.24 -21.30 -17.30
CA LEU A 370 -36.41 -20.81 -15.93
C LEU A 370 -37.88 -20.53 -15.56
N SER A 371 -38.80 -20.57 -16.52
CA SER A 371 -40.24 -20.57 -16.22
C SER A 371 -40.67 -21.98 -15.82
N TYR A 372 -40.67 -22.21 -14.51
CA TYR A 372 -41.35 -23.36 -13.91
C TYR A 372 -42.87 -23.23 -14.04
#